data_AF-W1X6J7-F1
#
_entry.id   AF-W1X6J7-F1
#
_cell.length_a   1.000
_cell.length_b   1.000
_cell.length_c   1.000
_cell.angle_alpha   90.00
_cell.angle_beta   90.00
_cell.angle_gamma   90.00
#
_symmetry.space_group_name_H-M   'P 1'
#
loop_
_entity.id
_entity.type
_entity.pdbx_description
1 polymer ?
#
loop_
_entity_poly.entity_id
_entity_poly.type
_entity_poly.pdbx_seq_one_letter_code
_entity_poly.pdbx_strand_id
1 'polypeptide(L)' 'MTSEEFMQVKTQSCVVAGKKTVAVTEQTIDWNNNGTLVQITRGGICGSDLHYYQ' A
#
# COMPACT_ATOMS: atom_id res chain seq x y z
N MET A 1 -6.59 24.87 -19.78
CA MET A 1 -5.40 24.09 -19.37
C MET A 1 -5.48 23.98 -17.85
N THR A 2 -6.13 22.94 -17.33
CA THR A 2 -6.21 22.70 -15.88
C THR A 2 -5.06 21.79 -15.52
N SER A 3 -4.08 22.29 -14.77
CA SER A 3 -3.05 21.45 -14.16
C SER A 3 -3.75 20.59 -13.11
N GLU A 4 -3.83 19.28 -13.34
CA GLU A 4 -4.23 18.34 -12.27
C GLU A 4 -3.14 18.38 -11.20
N GLU A 5 -3.51 18.82 -10.00
CA GLU A 5 -2.59 18.92 -8.88
C GLU A 5 -2.49 17.54 -8.21
N PHE A 6 -1.35 16.89 -8.42
CA PHE A 6 -1.02 15.60 -7.79
C PHE A 6 -0.33 15.85 -6.45
N MET A 7 -0.84 15.23 -5.38
CA MET A 7 -0.21 15.21 -4.06
C MET A 7 0.56 13.90 -3.88
N GLN A 8 1.87 13.99 -3.63
CA GLN A 8 2.66 12.81 -3.29
C GLN A 8 2.47 12.43 -1.82
N VAL A 9 2.05 11.19 -1.59
CA VAL A 9 1.86 10.62 -0.26
C VAL A 9 2.84 9.48 -0.07
N LYS A 10 3.72 9.59 0.93
CA LYS A 10 4.60 8.50 1.35
C LYS A 10 3.89 7.61 2.36
N THR A 11 4.07 6.30 2.22
CA THR A 11 3.46 5.29 3.10
C THR A 11 4.42 4.12 3.32
N GLN A 12 4.12 3.30 4.32
CA GLN A 12 4.76 2.00 4.55
C GLN A 12 3.78 0.89 4.19
N SER A 13 4.29 -0.13 3.50
CA SER A 13 3.50 -1.28 3.02
C SER A 13 4.12 -2.59 3.49
N CYS A 14 3.27 -3.52 3.92
CA CYS A 14 3.67 -4.90 4.21
C CYS A 14 3.67 -5.70 2.90
N VAL A 15 4.86 -6.03 2.37
CA VAL A 15 5.02 -6.64 1.04
C VAL A 15 5.60 -8.05 1.18
N VAL A 16 5.06 -8.99 0.41
CA VAL A 16 5.61 -10.31 0.17
C VAL A 16 6.29 -10.35 -1.20
N ALA A 17 7.57 -10.71 -1.24
CA ALA A 17 8.36 -10.81 -2.46
C ALA A 17 8.59 -12.27 -2.90
N GLY A 18 8.15 -13.24 -2.09
CA GLY A 18 8.25 -14.65 -2.36
C GLY A 18 8.08 -15.48 -1.08
N LYS A 19 8.21 -16.79 -1.21
CA LYS A 19 8.14 -17.74 -0.10
C LYS A 19 9.07 -17.32 1.04
N LYS A 20 8.48 -17.04 2.20
CA LYS A 20 9.11 -16.57 3.44
C LYS A 20 9.86 -15.23 3.34
N THR A 21 9.72 -14.52 2.24
CA THR A 21 10.39 -13.24 1.99
C THR A 21 9.36 -12.12 2.12
N VAL A 22 9.26 -11.55 3.31
CA VAL A 22 8.38 -10.43 3.63
C VAL A 22 9.16 -9.26 4.21
N ALA A 23 8.75 -8.05 3.89
CA ALA A 23 9.36 -6.83 4.39
C ALA A 23 8.33 -5.71 4.54
N VAL A 24 8.63 -4.75 5.40
CA VAL A 24 7.96 -3.45 5.41
C VAL A 24 8.75 -2.51 4.52
N THR A 25 8.14 -1.99 3.47
CA THR A 25 8.81 -1.14 2.46
C THR A 25 8.12 0.21 2.34
N GLU A 26 8.88 1.28 2.14
CA GLU A 26 8.32 2.58 1.80
C GLU A 26 7.80 2.59 0.35
N GLN A 27 6.65 3.21 0.14
CA GLN A 27 6.03 3.42 -1.17
C GLN A 27 5.48 4.83 -1.28
N THR A 28 5.34 5.32 -2.50
CA THR A 28 4.78 6.64 -2.81
C THR A 28 3.54 6.46 -3.68
N ILE A 29 2.48 7.20 -3.36
CA ILE A 29 1.24 7.26 -4.12
C ILE A 29 1.06 8.69 -4.64
N ASP A 30 0.70 8.85 -5.90
CA ASP A 30 0.30 10.13 -6.49
C ASP A 30 -1.22 10.28 -6.36
N TRP A 31 -1.67 11.02 -5.35
CA TRP A 31 -3.08 11.30 -5.13
C TRP A 31 -3.57 12.44 -6.03
N ASN A 32 -4.65 12.23 -6.78
CA ASN A 32 -5.13 13.17 -7.81
C ASN A 32 -6.61 13.53 -7.68
N ASN A 33 -7.17 13.42 -6.47
CA ASN A 33 -8.60 13.65 -6.19
C ASN A 33 -9.58 12.67 -6.89
N ASN A 34 -9.09 11.56 -7.44
CA ASN A 34 -9.93 10.49 -7.98
C ASN A 34 -10.02 9.32 -6.98
N GLY A 35 -11.23 9.00 -6.49
CA GLY A 35 -11.46 7.97 -5.48
C GLY A 35 -11.47 8.51 -4.05
N THR A 36 -10.87 7.80 -3.10
CA THR A 36 -10.73 8.28 -1.71
C THR A 36 -9.41 7.80 -1.10
N LEU A 37 -8.58 8.74 -0.66
CA LEU A 37 -7.37 8.44 0.11
C LEU A 37 -7.77 8.08 1.55
N VAL A 38 -7.38 6.88 2.00
CA VAL A 38 -7.72 6.36 3.33
C VAL A 38 -6.49 6.15 4.19
N GLN A 39 -6.60 6.48 5.48
CA GLN A 39 -5.59 6.14 6.48
C GLN A 39 -5.94 4.81 7.14
N ILE A 40 -5.16 3.77 6.85
CA ILE A 40 -5.33 2.45 7.45
C ILE A 40 -4.88 2.51 8.92
N THR A 41 -5.72 2.03 9.83
CA THR A 41 -5.43 2.02 11.27
C THR A 41 -5.26 0.61 11.84
N ARG A 42 -5.94 -0.39 11.26
CA ARG A 42 -5.88 -1.81 11.66
C ARG A 42 -6.19 -2.70 10.45
N GLY A 43 -5.58 -3.89 10.41
CA GLY A 43 -5.85 -4.94 9.42
C GLY A 43 -5.90 -6.32 10.09
N GLY A 44 -6.64 -7.26 9.51
CA GLY A 44 -6.69 -8.66 9.94
C GLY A 44 -5.91 -9.53 8.98
N ILE A 45 -5.11 -10.47 9.51
CA ILE A 45 -4.39 -11.46 8.71
C ILE A 45 -5.34 -12.60 8.37
N CYS A 46 -5.49 -12.89 7.07
CA CYS A 46 -6.32 -13.97 6.55
C CYS A 46 -5.46 -15.19 6.18
N GLY A 47 -6.10 -16.36 5.99
CA GLY A 47 -5.43 -17.57 5.52
C GLY A 47 -4.76 -17.41 4.15
N SER A 48 -5.28 -16.54 3.28
CA SER A 48 -4.65 -16.19 2.00
C SER A 48 -3.25 -15.60 2.19
N ASP A 49 -3.08 -14.75 3.20
CA ASP A 49 -1.82 -14.06 3.46
C ASP A 49 -0.77 -15.05 3.97
N LEU A 50 -1.20 -16.01 4.80
CA LEU A 50 -0.37 -17.12 5.25
C LEU A 50 0.07 -18.00 4.07
N HIS A 51 -0.80 -18.25 3.10
CA HIS A 51 -0.45 -19.03 1.91
C HIS A 51 0.60 -18.34 1.03
N TYR A 52 0.56 -17.00 0.90
CA TYR A 52 1.61 -16.28 0.17
C TYR A 52 2.96 -16.29 0.89
N TYR A 53 2.96 -16.37 2.23
CA TYR A 53 4.19 -16.46 3.00
C TYR A 53 4.87 -17.84 2.94
N GLN A 54 4.12 -18.93 2.71
CA GLN A 54 4.58 -20.30 2.96
C GLN A 54 5.33 -21.02 1.84
#